data_AF-A0A849FHW1-F1
#
_entry.id   AF-A0A849FHW1-F1
#
_cell.length_a   1.000
_cell.length_b   1.000
_cell.length_c   1.000
_cell.angle_alpha   90.00
_cell.angle_beta   90.00
_cell.angle_gamma   90.00
#
_symmetry.space_group_name_H-M   'P 1'
#
loop_
_entity.id
_entity.type
_entity.pdbx_description
1 polymer ?
#
loop_
_entity_poly.entity_id
_entity_poly.type
_entity_poly.pdbx_seq_one_letter_code
_entity_poly.pdbx_strand_id
1 'polypeptide(L)'
;MEIIKISTLLPQTTEAKVIKNQITKSGTSVGANYREANRSRSKADFRNKIKICESEASETLYWLEIIEEMKWLKSEYMDIIKKESSEILAIYTSIGKNLKF
;
A
#
# COMPACT_ATOMS: atom_id res chain seq x y z
N MET A 1 -1.82 2.47 -9.59
CA MET A 1 -2.85 1.83 -10.45
C MET A 1 -2.69 0.30 -10.52
N GLU A 2 -1.48 -0.24 -10.38
CA GLU A 2 -1.26 -1.70 -10.44
C GLU A 2 -1.99 -2.51 -9.36
N ILE A 3 -2.15 -2.00 -8.14
CA ILE A 3 -2.91 -2.70 -7.08
C ILE A 3 -4.35 -3.03 -7.50
N ILE A 4 -5.04 -2.13 -8.20
CA ILE A 4 -6.40 -2.39 -8.69
C ILE A 4 -6.37 -3.49 -9.75
N LYS A 5 -5.37 -3.48 -10.66
CA LYS A 5 -5.23 -4.54 -11.66
C LYS A 5 -5.00 -5.89 -10.99
N ILE A 6 -4.08 -5.98 -10.03
CA ILE A 6 -3.83 -7.18 -9.23
C ILE A 6 -5.12 -7.69 -8.58
N SER A 7 -5.89 -6.81 -7.96
CA SER A 7 -7.12 -7.20 -7.27
C SER A 7 -8.19 -7.75 -8.22
N THR A 8 -8.18 -7.36 -9.49
CA THR A 8 -9.06 -7.94 -10.52
C THR A 8 -8.64 -9.34 -10.98
N LEU A 9 -7.37 -9.71 -10.81
CA LEU A 9 -6.81 -11.00 -11.21
C LEU A 9 -6.98 -12.09 -10.15
N LEU A 10 -7.41 -11.73 -8.93
CA LEU A 10 -7.59 -12.68 -7.84
C LEU A 10 -8.74 -13.68 -8.14
N PRO A 11 -8.65 -14.92 -7.63
CA PRO A 11 -9.70 -15.92 -7.78
C PRO A 11 -11.06 -15.44 -7.26
N GLN A 12 -12.14 -16.05 -7.74
CA GLN A 12 -13.51 -15.71 -7.32
C GLN A 12 -14.00 -16.48 -6.09
N THR A 13 -13.08 -16.98 -5.25
CA THR A 13 -13.41 -17.67 -4.00
C THR A 13 -13.85 -16.69 -2.91
N THR A 14 -14.49 -17.20 -1.86
CA THR A 14 -14.93 -16.36 -0.74
C THR A 14 -13.75 -15.71 -0.02
N GLU A 15 -12.66 -16.45 0.17
CA GLU A 15 -11.44 -16.01 0.84
C GLU A 15 -10.74 -14.94 0.00
N ALA A 16 -10.61 -15.16 -1.31
CA ALA A 16 -9.98 -14.21 -2.22
C ALA A 16 -10.76 -12.90 -2.33
N LYS A 17 -12.09 -12.92 -2.20
CA LYS A 17 -12.92 -11.70 -2.16
C LYS A 17 -12.62 -10.82 -0.95
N VAL A 18 -12.32 -11.42 0.21
CA VAL A 18 -11.92 -10.69 1.41
C VAL A 18 -10.59 -9.97 1.15
N ILE A 19 -9.58 -10.71 0.69
CA ILE A 19 -8.26 -10.14 0.39
C ILE A 19 -8.32 -9.08 -0.71
N LYS A 20 -9.11 -9.32 -1.77
CA LYS A 20 -9.37 -8.35 -2.84
C LYS A 20 -9.85 -7.01 -2.28
N ASN A 21 -10.81 -7.04 -1.37
CA ASN A 21 -11.34 -5.82 -0.77
C ASN A 21 -10.28 -5.11 0.09
N GLN A 22 -9.53 -5.86 0.90
CA GLN A 22 -8.49 -5.30 1.77
C GLN A 22 -7.35 -4.66 0.98
N ILE A 23 -6.80 -5.37 -0.03
CA ILE A 23 -5.70 -4.83 -0.84
C ILE A 23 -6.13 -3.67 -1.72
N THR A 24 -7.36 -3.70 -2.26
CA THR A 24 -7.88 -2.59 -3.08
C THR A 24 -8.01 -1.33 -2.24
N LYS A 25 -8.52 -1.45 -1.00
CA LYS A 25 -8.66 -0.31 -0.09
C LYS A 25 -7.30 0.23 0.33
N SER A 26 -6.46 -0.61 0.95
CA SER A 26 -5.15 -0.16 1.46
C SER A 26 -4.27 0.46 0.35
N GLY A 27 -4.15 -0.21 -0.79
CA GLY A 27 -3.31 0.29 -1.89
C GLY A 27 -3.81 1.59 -2.53
N THR A 28 -5.12 1.85 -2.53
CA THR A 28 -5.67 3.13 -3.01
C THR A 28 -5.61 4.22 -1.95
N SER A 29 -5.73 3.86 -0.66
CA SER A 29 -5.59 4.76 0.48
C SER A 29 -4.20 5.41 0.55
N VAL A 30 -3.13 4.71 0.15
CA VAL A 30 -1.77 5.29 0.12
C VAL A 30 -1.72 6.57 -0.71
N GLY A 31 -2.18 6.51 -1.96
CA GLY A 31 -2.17 7.66 -2.86
C GLY A 31 -3.15 8.76 -2.44
N ALA A 32 -4.32 8.37 -1.93
CA ALA A 32 -5.32 9.30 -1.43
C ALA A 32 -4.80 10.12 -0.24
N ASN A 33 -4.24 9.45 0.77
CA ASN A 33 -3.68 10.11 1.95
C ASN A 33 -2.47 10.97 1.60
N TYR A 34 -1.60 10.53 0.68
CA TYR A 34 -0.46 11.34 0.26
C TYR A 34 -0.90 12.63 -0.45
N ARG A 35 -1.96 12.54 -1.28
CA ARG A 35 -2.56 13.72 -1.90
C ARG A 35 -3.12 14.69 -0.88
N GLU A 36 -3.66 14.21 0.23
CA GLU A 36 -4.10 15.04 1.35
C GLU A 36 -2.93 15.61 2.15
N ALA A 37 -1.85 14.84 2.36
CA ALA A 37 -0.65 15.31 3.03
C ALA A 37 -0.11 16.55 2.32
N ASN A 38 -0.02 16.53 0.99
CA ASN A 38 0.41 17.69 0.20
C ASN A 38 -0.51 18.93 0.30
N ARG A 39 -1.67 18.82 0.97
CA ARG A 39 -2.59 19.93 1.27
C ARG A 39 -2.67 20.25 2.76
N SER A 40 -1.78 19.67 3.57
CA SER A 40 -1.76 19.90 5.00
C SER A 40 -1.50 21.36 5.36
N ARG A 41 -2.17 21.81 6.42
CA ARG A 41 -2.10 23.21 6.89
C ARG A 41 -1.00 23.46 7.92
N SER A 42 -0.33 22.39 8.36
CA SER A 42 0.77 22.46 9.31
C SER A 42 1.72 21.29 9.12
N LYS A 43 2.95 21.41 9.64
CA LYS A 43 3.93 20.30 9.67
C LYS A 43 3.42 19.11 10.48
N ALA A 44 2.68 19.34 11.55
CA ALA A 44 2.11 18.29 12.40
C ALA A 44 1.04 17.48 11.65
N ASP A 45 0.15 18.17 10.92
CA ASP A 45 -0.86 17.53 10.08
C ASP A 45 -0.22 16.74 8.93
N PHE A 46 0.78 17.34 8.26
CA PHE A 46 1.55 16.65 7.22
C PHE A 46 2.17 15.35 7.76
N ARG A 47 2.85 15.43 8.92
CA ARG A 47 3.46 14.26 9.56
C ARG A 47 2.42 13.18 9.88
N ASN A 48 1.26 13.56 10.41
CA ASN A 48 0.20 12.60 10.73
C ASN A 48 -0.28 11.87 9.46
N LYS A 49 -0.50 12.61 8.37
CA LYS A 49 -0.92 12.01 7.08
C LYS A 49 0.16 11.13 6.45
N ILE A 50 1.45 11.49 6.58
CA ILE A 50 2.56 10.62 6.14
C ILE A 50 2.59 9.31 6.94
N LYS A 51 2.35 9.34 8.25
CA LYS A 51 2.24 8.10 9.05
C LYS A 51 1.08 7.21 8.58
N ILE A 52 -0.04 7.79 8.18
CA ILE A 52 -1.15 7.03 7.60
C ILE A 52 -0.69 6.40 6.27
N CYS A 53 -0.01 7.14 5.40
CA CYS A 53 0.53 6.59 4.15
C CYS A 53 1.50 5.42 4.40
N GLU A 54 2.37 5.54 5.41
CA GLU A 54 3.31 4.49 5.83
C GLU A 54 2.56 3.22 6.29
N SER A 55 1.56 3.36 7.17
CA SER A 55 0.74 2.23 7.62
C SER A 55 0.00 1.54 6.47
N GLU A 56 -0.63 2.31 5.58
CA GLU A 56 -1.38 1.78 4.43
C GLU A 56 -0.45 1.09 3.42
N ALA A 57 0.76 1.61 3.21
CA ALA A 57 1.76 0.98 2.35
C ALA A 57 2.27 -0.34 2.95
N SER A 58 2.51 -0.37 4.26
CA SER A 58 2.88 -1.59 4.97
C SER A 58 1.78 -2.64 4.92
N GLU A 59 0.52 -2.25 5.12
CA GLU A 59 -0.61 -3.16 5.01
C GLU A 59 -0.78 -3.69 3.58
N THR A 60 -0.62 -2.83 2.57
CA THR A 60 -0.66 -3.24 1.16
C THR A 60 0.41 -4.30 0.87
N LEU A 61 1.64 -4.11 1.36
CA LEU A 61 2.73 -5.06 1.20
C LEU A 61 2.41 -6.42 1.84
N TYR A 62 1.86 -6.41 3.06
CA TYR A 62 1.41 -7.63 3.74
C TYR A 62 0.37 -8.40 2.92
N TRP A 63 -0.61 -7.72 2.32
CA TRP A 63 -1.59 -8.38 1.47
C TRP A 63 -0.98 -8.97 0.19
N LEU A 64 0.06 -8.34 -0.37
CA LEU A 64 0.81 -8.90 -1.50
C LEU A 64 1.55 -10.19 -1.11
N GLU A 65 2.15 -10.24 0.08
CA GLU A 65 2.82 -11.43 0.61
C GLU A 65 1.83 -12.60 0.76
N ILE A 66 0.63 -12.35 1.29
CA ILE A 66 -0.44 -13.37 1.38
C ILE A 66 -0.86 -13.86 -0.02
N ILE A 67 -1.05 -12.96 -0.98
CA ILE A 67 -1.45 -13.34 -2.35
C ILE A 67 -0.40 -14.26 -3.00
N GLU A 68 0.88 -13.99 -2.75
CA GLU A 68 1.99 -14.82 -3.21
C GLU A 68 2.03 -16.18 -2.51
N GLU A 69 1.90 -16.22 -1.18
CA GLU A 69 1.90 -17.46 -0.39
C GLU A 69 0.76 -18.41 -0.83
N MET A 70 -0.41 -17.83 -1.11
CA MET A 70 -1.57 -18.55 -1.64
C MET A 70 -1.43 -18.98 -3.11
N LYS A 71 -0.34 -18.57 -3.78
CA LYS A 71 -0.06 -18.84 -5.20
C LYS A 71 -1.20 -18.41 -6.13
N TRP A 72 -1.90 -17.33 -5.77
CA TRP A 72 -3.00 -16.82 -6.57
C TRP A 72 -2.54 -16.10 -7.84
N LEU A 73 -1.29 -15.61 -7.86
CA LEU A 73 -0.66 -14.95 -9.01
C LEU A 73 0.77 -15.49 -9.22
N LYS A 74 1.32 -15.29 -10.42
CA LYS A 74 2.69 -15.72 -10.76
C LYS A 74 3.73 -14.90 -9.98
N SER A 75 4.72 -15.60 -9.41
CA SER A 75 5.79 -15.01 -8.57
C SER A 75 6.58 -13.89 -9.27
N GLU A 76 6.93 -14.04 -10.55
CA GLU A 76 7.69 -13.02 -11.29
C GLU A 76 7.00 -11.64 -11.31
N TYR A 77 5.67 -11.61 -11.42
CA TYR A 77 4.90 -10.37 -11.37
C TYR A 77 4.76 -9.84 -9.94
N MET A 78 4.66 -10.73 -8.95
CA MET A 78 4.57 -10.36 -7.54
C MET A 78 5.85 -9.72 -7.03
N ASP A 79 7.02 -10.18 -7.47
CA ASP A 79 8.31 -9.63 -7.03
C ASP A 79 8.49 -8.17 -7.44
N ILE A 80 8.09 -7.83 -8.68
CA ILE A 80 8.14 -6.44 -9.17
C ILE A 80 7.25 -5.54 -8.31
N ILE A 81 6.01 -5.96 -8.04
CA ILE A 81 5.04 -5.13 -7.32
C ILE A 81 5.39 -5.02 -5.83
N LYS A 82 5.82 -6.11 -5.19
CA LYS A 82 6.30 -6.06 -3.79
C LYS A 82 7.50 -5.13 -3.68
N LYS A 83 8.44 -5.18 -4.63
CA LYS A 83 9.59 -4.28 -4.67
C LYS A 83 9.14 -2.82 -4.72
N GLU A 84 8.30 -2.45 -5.69
CA GLU A 84 7.75 -1.08 -5.80
C GLU A 84 7.03 -0.66 -4.51
N SER A 85 6.22 -1.55 -3.93
CA SER A 85 5.48 -1.27 -2.69
C SER A 85 6.41 -1.05 -1.49
N SER A 86 7.50 -1.83 -1.39
CA SER A 86 8.52 -1.67 -0.36
C SER A 86 9.33 -0.38 -0.52
N GLU A 87 9.60 0.05 -1.75
CA GLU A 87 10.27 1.31 -2.04
C GLU A 87 9.39 2.50 -1.63
N ILE A 88 8.08 2.43 -1.92
CA ILE A 88 7.09 3.41 -1.47
C ILE A 88 7.03 3.48 0.06
N LEU A 89 6.99 2.33 0.73
CA LEU A 89 7.03 2.26 2.20
C LEU A 89 8.29 2.94 2.75
N ALA A 90 9.47 2.60 2.20
CA ALA A 90 10.75 3.18 2.61
C ALA A 90 10.78 4.71 2.42
N ILE A 91 10.18 5.22 1.35
CA ILE A 91 10.03 6.66 1.11
C ILE A 91 9.21 7.30 2.24
N TYR A 92 8.03 6.77 2.58
CA TYR A 92 7.20 7.36 3.64
C TYR A 92 7.85 7.26 5.02
N THR A 93 8.48 6.13 5.34
CA THR A 93 9.28 5.98 6.57
C THR A 93 10.40 7.02 6.63
N SER A 94 11.10 7.26 5.52
CA SER A 94 12.16 8.27 5.46
C SER A 94 11.62 9.70 5.64
N ILE A 95 10.51 10.05 4.97
CA ILE A 95 9.84 11.36 5.15
C ILE A 95 9.44 11.53 6.62
N GLY A 96 8.78 10.53 7.20
CA GLY A 96 8.33 10.54 8.60
C GLY A 96 9.46 10.78 9.60
N LYS A 97 10.62 10.13 9.39
CA LYS A 97 11.83 10.30 10.21
C LYS A 97 12.47 11.68 10.07
N ASN A 98 12.49 12.25 8.87
CA ASN A 98 13.18 13.51 8.57
C ASN A 98 12.37 14.77 8.93
N LEU A 99 11.06 14.64 9.16
CA LEU A 99 10.23 15.72 9.67
C LEU A 99 10.57 16.01 11.15
N LYS A 100 11.60 16.82 11.39
CA LYS A 100 11.94 17.33 12.74
C LYS A 100 10.81 18.23 13.30
N PHE A 101 10.69 18.25 14.63
CA PHE A 101 9.74 19.06 15.39
C PHE A 101 9.95 20.55 15.15
#